data_AF-A0A371CSN7-F1
#
_entry.id   AF-A0A371CSN7-F1
#
_cell.length_a   1.000
_cell.length_b   1.000
_cell.length_c   1.000
_cell.angle_alpha   90.00
_cell.angle_beta   90.00
_cell.angle_gamma   90.00
#
_symmetry.space_group_name_H-M   'P 1'
#
loop_
_entity.id
_entity.type
_entity.pdbx_description
1 polymer ?
#
loop_
_entity_poly.entity_id
_entity_poly.type
_entity_poly.pdbx_seq_one_letter_code
_entity_poly.pdbx_strand_id
1 'polypeptide(L)'
;AAHRCFDCYQSPIVRTECLLQEHKYNPFHRIETWSFKWRIWKRGELGTVVGFTLNLGHGGNRCQANRLPPRPTTISVTVCYLRHTSIWTLTVSQDRHRELNNTMRESMFLRGTRRAGVEPTKNLEPRSLAVLCPACPHPGINMESGWEALP
;
A
#
# COMPACT_ATOMS: atom_id res chain seq x y z
N ALA A 1 21.62 8.01 -1.71
CA ALA A 1 22.13 6.89 -2.53
C ALA A 1 21.39 6.89 -3.87
N ALA A 2 21.87 6.14 -4.87
CA ALA A 2 21.17 5.96 -6.14
C ALA A 2 20.27 4.71 -6.06
N HIS A 3 19.02 4.85 -6.49
CA HIS A 3 18.00 3.81 -6.43
C HIS A 3 17.30 3.66 -7.77
N ARG A 4 16.77 2.48 -8.05
CA ARG A 4 15.79 2.23 -9.13
C ARG A 4 14.74 1.26 -8.64
N CYS A 5 13.52 1.37 -9.14
CA CYS A 5 12.48 0.39 -8.84
C CYS A 5 12.64 -0.84 -9.73
N PHE A 6 12.45 -2.03 -9.16
CA PHE A 6 12.45 -3.29 -9.90
C PHE A 6 11.08 -3.60 -10.51
N ASP A 7 9.99 -3.16 -9.87
CA ASP A 7 8.63 -3.50 -10.26
C ASP A 7 7.98 -2.45 -11.19
N CYS A 8 8.42 -1.19 -11.14
CA CYS A 8 7.90 -0.15 -12.03
C CYS A 8 8.39 -0.35 -13.48
N TYR A 9 7.47 -0.17 -14.44
CA TYR A 9 7.81 -0.19 -15.85
C TYR A 9 8.75 0.97 -16.20
N GLN A 10 9.90 0.66 -16.81
CA GLN A 10 10.92 1.63 -17.22
C GLN A 10 11.35 2.60 -16.10
N SER A 11 11.55 2.10 -14.87
CA SER A 11 11.96 2.94 -13.75
C SER A 11 13.32 3.61 -13.99
N PRO A 12 13.42 4.95 -13.88
CA PRO A 12 14.68 5.66 -13.96
C PRO A 12 15.53 5.46 -12.69
N ILE A 13 16.83 5.76 -12.79
CA ILE A 13 17.71 5.84 -11.62
C ILE A 13 17.49 7.19 -10.94
N VAL A 14 17.06 7.16 -9.68
CA VAL A 14 16.62 8.33 -8.93
C VAL A 14 17.30 8.43 -7.57
N ARG A 15 17.24 9.62 -6.98
CA ARG A 15 17.60 9.86 -5.57
C ARG A 15 16.50 9.35 -4.64
N THR A 16 16.84 9.21 -3.37
CA THR A 16 15.95 8.70 -2.32
C THR A 16 14.62 9.47 -2.24
N GLU A 17 14.64 10.80 -2.31
CA GLU A 17 13.43 11.63 -2.26
C GLU A 17 12.45 11.31 -3.41
N CYS A 18 12.95 11.29 -4.64
CA CYS A 18 12.16 10.99 -5.84
C CYS A 18 11.58 9.57 -5.79
N LEU A 19 12.38 8.60 -5.32
CA LEU A 19 11.93 7.23 -5.12
C LEU A 19 10.72 7.19 -4.19
N LEU A 20 10.80 7.83 -3.02
CA LEU A 20 9.72 7.83 -2.03
C LEU A 20 8.45 8.53 -2.55
N GLN A 21 8.60 9.61 -3.33
CA GLN A 21 7.47 10.32 -3.92
C GLN A 21 6.75 9.50 -4.99
N GLU A 22 7.49 8.89 -5.92
CA GLU A 22 6.93 8.05 -6.98
C GLU A 22 6.24 6.79 -6.42
N HIS A 23 6.71 6.28 -5.29
CA HIS A 23 6.20 5.07 -4.67
C HIS A 23 5.19 5.31 -3.56
N LYS A 24 4.72 6.55 -3.40
CA LYS A 24 3.69 6.92 -2.42
C LYS A 24 2.44 6.03 -2.52
N TYR A 25 2.04 5.67 -3.73
CA TYR A 25 0.86 4.82 -4.00
C TYR A 25 1.19 3.35 -4.21
N ASN A 26 2.49 3.01 -4.30
CA ASN A 26 2.98 1.65 -4.51
C ASN A 26 4.06 1.30 -3.48
N PRO A 27 3.73 1.34 -2.16
CA PRO A 27 4.72 1.29 -1.09
C PRO A 27 5.41 -0.08 -0.91
N PHE A 28 4.92 -1.11 -1.60
CA PHE A 28 5.42 -2.49 -1.48
C PHE A 28 6.24 -2.93 -2.71
N HIS A 29 6.54 -2.02 -3.64
CA HIS A 29 7.46 -2.32 -4.72
C HIS A 29 8.86 -2.60 -4.19
N ARG A 30 9.52 -3.55 -4.85
CA ARG A 30 10.92 -3.90 -4.63
C ARG A 30 11.80 -2.89 -5.35
N ILE A 31 12.92 -2.59 -4.72
CA ILE A 31 13.87 -1.60 -5.22
C ILE A 31 15.26 -2.21 -5.31
N GLU A 32 16.12 -1.54 -6.05
CA GLU A 32 17.53 -1.83 -6.09
C GLU A 32 18.31 -0.59 -5.69
N THR A 33 19.27 -0.76 -4.78
CA THR A 33 20.14 0.32 -4.31
C THR A 33 21.56 0.07 -4.79
N TRP A 34 22.18 1.09 -5.38
CA TRP A 34 23.55 0.99 -5.86
C TRP A 34 24.54 0.90 -4.69
N SER A 35 25.34 -0.17 -4.65
CA SER A 35 26.36 -0.34 -3.64
C SER A 35 27.72 0.11 -4.17
N PHE A 36 28.19 1.29 -3.75
CA PHE A 36 29.50 1.83 -4.17
C PHE A 36 30.68 0.92 -3.83
N LYS A 37 30.65 0.26 -2.66
CA LYS A 37 31.70 -0.67 -2.21
C LYS A 37 31.88 -1.86 -3.15
N TRP A 38 30.77 -2.41 -3.63
CA TRP A 38 30.76 -3.66 -4.39
C TRP A 38 30.48 -3.46 -5.88
N ARG A 39 30.16 -2.24 -6.30
CA ARG A 39 29.74 -1.85 -7.67
C ARG A 39 28.64 -2.75 -8.24
N ILE A 40 27.68 -3.13 -7.38
CA ILE A 40 26.53 -3.95 -7.74
C ILE A 40 25.23 -3.32 -7.24
N TRP A 41 24.14 -3.62 -7.94
CA TRP A 41 22.80 -3.36 -7.48
C TRP A 41 22.40 -4.38 -6.42
N LYS A 42 22.01 -3.90 -5.24
CA LYS A 42 21.47 -4.75 -4.17
C LYS A 42 19.95 -4.64 -4.16
N ARG A 43 19.27 -5.77 -4.30
CA ARG A 43 17.82 -5.86 -4.17
C ARG A 43 17.43 -5.62 -2.71
N GLY A 44 16.34 -4.88 -2.51
CA GLY A 44 15.76 -4.61 -1.20
C GLY A 44 14.29 -4.20 -1.33
N GLU A 45 13.71 -3.88 -0.18
CA GLU A 45 12.33 -3.41 -0.08
C GLU A 45 12.33 -1.90 0.13
N LEU A 46 11.31 -1.20 -0.39
CA LEU A 46 11.18 0.24 -0.19
C LEU A 46 11.17 0.61 1.31
N GLY A 47 10.62 -0.26 2.16
CA GLY A 47 10.60 -0.11 3.62
C GLY A 47 11.98 -0.01 4.28
N THR A 48 13.04 -0.46 3.61
CA THR A 48 14.42 -0.39 4.13
C THR A 48 15.12 0.94 3.85
N VAL A 49 14.50 1.80 3.03
CA VAL A 49 15.08 3.10 2.66
C VAL A 49 14.87 4.09 3.79
N VAL A 50 15.95 4.80 4.15
CA VAL A 50 15.89 5.87 5.15
C VAL A 50 14.85 6.92 4.74
N GLY A 51 13.96 7.26 5.67
CA GLY A 51 12.89 8.24 5.45
C GLY A 51 11.60 7.65 4.87
N PHE A 52 11.56 6.35 4.54
CA PHE A 52 10.30 5.70 4.19
C PHE A 52 9.31 5.75 5.37
N THR A 53 8.11 6.26 5.10
CA THR A 53 7.00 6.28 6.07
C THR A 53 5.73 5.89 5.34
N LEU A 54 5.09 4.81 5.79
CA LEU A 54 3.79 4.42 5.30
C LEU A 54 2.69 5.18 6.06
N ASN A 55 2.11 6.20 5.43
CA ASN A 55 0.95 6.89 6.01
C ASN A 55 -0.35 6.17 5.63
N LEU A 56 -1.15 5.83 6.63
CA LEU A 56 -2.47 5.21 6.44
C LEU A 56 -3.54 6.30 6.35
N GLY A 57 -4.36 6.26 5.29
CA GLY A 57 -5.35 7.30 5.00
C GLY A 57 -4.76 8.53 4.29
N HIS A 58 -5.57 9.58 4.12
CA HIS A 58 -5.21 10.87 3.48
C HIS A 58 -4.47 10.74 2.12
N GLY A 59 -4.78 9.69 1.37
CA GLY A 59 -4.10 9.38 0.11
C GLY A 59 -2.59 9.20 0.26
N GLY A 60 -2.10 8.70 1.40
CA GLY A 60 -0.68 8.48 1.70
C GLY A 60 0.08 9.72 2.20
N ASN A 61 -0.60 10.85 2.41
CA ASN A 61 0.00 12.03 3.02
C ASN A 61 0.11 11.88 4.55
N ARG A 62 1.08 12.57 5.15
CA ARG A 62 1.17 12.68 6.61
C ARG A 62 -0.10 13.34 7.16
N CYS A 63 -0.70 12.72 8.17
CA CYS A 63 -1.85 13.29 8.87
C CYS A 63 -1.44 14.56 9.63
N GLN A 64 -2.22 15.64 9.50
CA GLN A 64 -1.98 16.91 10.20
C GLN A 64 -2.17 16.79 11.72
N ALA A 65 -3.08 15.90 12.16
CA ALA A 65 -3.26 15.60 13.58
C ALA A 65 -2.09 14.78 14.15
N ASN A 66 -1.32 14.09 13.31
CA ASN A 66 -0.18 13.29 13.77
C ASN A 66 1.09 14.14 13.98
N ARG A 67 1.27 14.61 15.22
CA ARG A 67 2.47 15.36 15.64
C ARG A 67 3.65 14.47 16.04
N LEU A 68 3.40 13.17 16.23
CA LEU A 68 4.43 12.23 16.69
C LEU A 68 5.36 11.78 15.54
N PRO A 69 6.61 11.40 15.84
CA PRO A 69 7.50 10.80 14.85
C PRO A 69 6.98 9.42 14.41
N PRO A 70 7.32 8.97 13.19
CA PRO A 70 6.97 7.64 12.71
C PRO A 70 7.50 6.55 13.65
N ARG A 71 6.67 5.56 13.97
CA ARG A 71 7.08 4.40 14.77
C ARG A 71 7.64 3.30 13.86
N PRO A 72 8.76 2.63 14.22
CA PRO A 72 9.19 1.43 13.52
C PRO A 72 8.10 0.36 13.61
N THR A 73 7.68 -0.19 12.48
CA THR A 73 6.67 -1.26 12.44
C THR A 73 6.99 -2.20 11.29
N THR A 74 7.02 -3.51 11.58
CA THR A 74 7.19 -4.55 10.56
C THR A 74 5.82 -4.90 9.98
N ILE A 75 5.66 -4.77 8.66
CA ILE A 75 4.44 -5.17 7.94
C ILE A 75 4.78 -6.37 7.08
N SER A 76 4.30 -7.55 7.47
CA SER A 76 4.43 -8.76 6.66
C SER A 76 3.32 -8.80 5.61
N VAL A 77 3.65 -8.58 4.35
CA VAL A 77 2.71 -8.71 3.23
C VAL A 77 2.81 -10.12 2.66
N THR A 78 1.82 -10.98 2.97
CA THR A 78 1.71 -12.28 2.31
C THR A 78 1.17 -12.06 0.90
N VAL A 79 2.07 -12.05 -0.09
CA VAL A 79 1.67 -12.10 -1.50
C VAL A 79 1.21 -13.53 -1.78
N CYS A 80 -0.11 -13.74 -1.78
CA CYS A 80 -0.70 -14.99 -2.24
C CYS A 80 -0.55 -15.03 -3.76
N TYR A 81 0.56 -15.59 -4.23
CA TYR A 81 0.82 -15.81 -5.64
C TYR A 81 -0.14 -16.92 -6.11
N LEU A 82 -1.32 -16.55 -6.62
CA LEU A 82 -2.16 -17.46 -7.39
C LEU A 82 -1.49 -17.71 -8.75
N ARG A 83 -0.38 -18.48 -8.74
CA ARG A 83 0.21 -19.06 -9.95
C ARG A 83 -0.54 -20.37 -10.24
N HIS A 84 -1.70 -20.26 -10.85
CA HIS A 84 -2.42 -21.41 -11.43
C HIS A 84 -2.43 -21.33 -12.95
N THR A 85 -1.25 -21.19 -13.54
CA THR A 85 -1.03 -21.54 -14.95
C THR A 85 0.20 -22.44 -15.00
N SER A 86 -0.02 -23.74 -15.15
CA SER A 86 1.05 -24.71 -15.40
C SER A 86 1.80 -24.30 -16.66
N ILE A 87 3.09 -23.99 -16.51
CA ILE A 87 4.05 -23.76 -17.61
C ILE A 87 4.14 -24.97 -18.57
N TRP A 88 3.70 -26.14 -18.15
CA TRP A 88 3.91 -27.42 -18.83
C TRP A 88 2.76 -27.88 -19.74
N THR A 89 1.67 -27.12 -19.84
CA THR A 89 0.56 -27.46 -20.76
C THR A 89 0.17 -26.22 -21.55
N LEU A 90 0.77 -26.08 -22.73
CA LEU A 90 0.37 -25.15 -23.79
C LEU A 90 -0.94 -25.63 -24.43
N THR A 91 -2.02 -25.72 -23.64
CA THR A 91 -3.35 -25.64 -24.22
C THR A 91 -3.64 -24.16 -24.42
N VAL A 92 -4.05 -23.78 -25.63
CA VAL A 92 -4.53 -22.43 -25.92
C VAL A 92 -5.83 -22.25 -25.10
N SER A 93 -5.68 -21.80 -23.87
CA SER A 93 -6.80 -21.41 -23.03
C SER A 93 -7.34 -20.09 -23.55
N GLN A 94 -8.66 -19.94 -23.57
CA GLN A 94 -9.27 -18.65 -23.89
C GLN A 94 -8.78 -17.60 -22.89
N ASP A 95 -8.52 -16.38 -23.36
CA ASP A 95 -8.19 -15.27 -22.47
C ASP A 95 -9.40 -14.95 -21.57
N ARG A 96 -9.22 -15.12 -20.26
CA ARG A 96 -10.22 -14.85 -19.23
C ARG A 96 -9.76 -13.74 -18.28
N HIS A 97 -8.79 -12.92 -18.69
CA HIS A 97 -8.28 -11.82 -17.88
C HIS A 97 -9.39 -10.86 -17.43
N ARG A 98 -10.38 -10.61 -18.30
CA ARG A 98 -11.58 -9.84 -17.95
C ARG A 98 -12.37 -10.45 -16.79
N GLU A 99 -12.64 -11.76 -16.86
CA GLU A 99 -13.42 -12.46 -15.82
C GLU A 99 -12.65 -12.51 -14.51
N LEU A 100 -11.32 -12.70 -14.56
CA LEU A 100 -10.46 -12.60 -13.39
C LEU A 100 -10.53 -11.22 -12.73
N ASN A 101 -10.47 -10.16 -13.53
CA ASN A 101 -10.58 -8.79 -13.04
C ASN A 101 -11.97 -8.50 -12.43
N ASN A 102 -13.05 -9.01 -13.03
CA ASN A 102 -14.41 -8.88 -12.48
C ASN A 102 -14.50 -9.54 -11.10
N THR A 103 -14.08 -10.80 -11.00
CA THR A 103 -14.05 -11.55 -9.72
C THR A 103 -13.17 -10.87 -8.69
N MET A 104 -12.03 -10.31 -9.09
CA MET A 104 -11.14 -9.58 -8.18
C MET A 104 -11.79 -8.30 -7.66
N ARG A 105 -12.49 -7.55 -8.50
CA ARG A 105 -13.22 -6.33 -8.09
C ARG A 105 -14.35 -6.65 -7.12
N GLU A 106 -15.13 -7.68 -7.40
CA GLU A 106 -16.20 -8.16 -6.50
C GLU A 106 -15.63 -8.65 -5.16
N SER A 107 -14.55 -9.44 -5.19
CA SER A 107 -13.86 -9.91 -3.99
C SER A 107 -13.31 -8.74 -3.16
N MET A 108 -12.69 -7.75 -3.80
CA MET A 108 -12.20 -6.55 -3.13
C MET A 108 -13.34 -5.75 -2.49
N PHE A 109 -14.47 -5.60 -3.19
CA PHE A 109 -15.66 -4.93 -2.67
C PHE A 109 -16.19 -5.63 -1.42
N LEU A 110 -16.43 -6.95 -1.50
CA LEU A 110 -16.94 -7.75 -0.37
C LEU A 110 -15.98 -7.77 0.82
N ARG A 111 -14.67 -7.80 0.57
CA ARG A 111 -13.66 -7.70 1.65
C ARG A 111 -13.64 -6.31 2.25
N GLY A 112 -13.84 -5.27 1.45
CA GLY A 112 -13.93 -3.88 1.91
C GLY A 112 -15.14 -3.67 2.84
N THR A 113 -16.33 -4.07 2.38
CA THR A 113 -17.58 -3.95 3.14
C THR A 113 -17.54 -4.76 4.44
N ARG A 114 -17.03 -5.99 4.39
CA ARG A 114 -16.81 -6.83 5.58
C ARG A 114 -15.89 -6.16 6.61
N ARG A 115 -14.77 -5.57 6.17
CA ARG A 115 -13.82 -4.89 7.06
C ARG A 115 -14.41 -3.64 7.70
N ALA A 116 -15.29 -2.94 6.97
CA ALA A 116 -15.98 -1.75 7.44
C ALA A 116 -17.21 -2.08 8.31
N GLY A 117 -17.67 -3.34 8.35
CA GLY A 117 -18.89 -3.72 9.06
C GLY A 117 -20.16 -3.19 8.39
N VAL A 118 -20.15 -3.02 7.06
CA VAL A 118 -21.27 -2.46 6.28
C VAL A 118 -21.79 -3.54 5.31
N GLU A 119 -23.11 -3.58 5.10
CA GLU A 119 -23.73 -4.47 4.12
C GLU A 119 -23.32 -4.10 2.67
N PRO A 120 -23.00 -5.08 1.80
CA PRO A 120 -22.53 -4.84 0.45
C PRO A 120 -23.67 -4.45 -0.52
N THR A 121 -24.19 -3.23 -0.40
CA THR A 121 -25.23 -2.69 -1.27
C THR A 121 -24.66 -1.85 -2.42
N LYS A 122 -25.45 -1.60 -3.47
CA LYS A 122 -25.03 -0.75 -4.60
C LYS A 122 -24.85 0.72 -4.22
N ASN A 123 -25.67 1.20 -3.27
CA ASN A 123 -25.72 2.60 -2.84
C ASN A 123 -25.18 2.70 -1.41
N LEU A 124 -23.87 2.63 -1.28
CA LEU A 124 -23.20 2.84 0.00
C LEU A 124 -23.17 4.31 0.36
N GLU A 125 -23.34 4.61 1.63
CA GLU A 125 -23.09 5.96 2.15
C GLU A 125 -21.66 6.39 1.77
N PRO A 126 -21.48 7.62 1.24
CA PRO A 126 -20.16 8.11 0.91
C PRO A 126 -19.20 7.97 2.10
N ARG A 127 -17.98 7.51 1.83
CA ARG A 127 -16.91 7.27 2.83
C ARG A 127 -17.12 6.08 3.77
N SER A 128 -18.20 5.31 3.65
CA SER A 128 -18.45 4.10 4.47
C SER A 128 -17.37 3.01 4.35
N LEU A 129 -16.64 2.96 3.22
CA LEU A 129 -15.50 2.05 3.01
C LEU A 129 -14.13 2.74 3.13
N ALA A 130 -14.10 4.02 3.52
CA ALA A 130 -12.85 4.75 3.62
C ALA A 130 -11.99 4.17 4.75
N VAL A 131 -10.71 3.92 4.48
CA VAL A 131 -9.74 3.57 5.53
C VAL A 131 -9.56 4.79 6.41
N LEU A 132 -10.02 4.71 7.65
CA LEU A 132 -9.81 5.76 8.64
C LEU A 132 -8.32 5.87 8.97
N CYS A 133 -7.80 7.09 9.00
CA CYS A 133 -6.47 7.34 9.52
C CYS A 133 -6.52 7.11 11.04
N PRO A 134 -5.74 6.17 11.61
CA PRO A 134 -5.78 5.89 13.05
C PRO A 134 -5.27 7.07 13.90
N ALA A 135 -4.55 8.02 13.28
CA ALA A 135 -4.04 9.21 13.95
C ALA A 135 -5.01 10.41 13.89
N CYS A 136 -6.10 10.32 13.13
CA CYS A 136 -7.15 11.34 13.19
C CYS A 136 -7.97 11.20 14.47
N PRO A 137 -8.48 12.30 15.03
CA PRO A 137 -9.43 12.24 16.13
C PRO A 137 -10.77 11.70 15.64
N HIS A 138 -11.22 10.60 16.24
CA HIS A 138 -12.50 9.96 16.00
C HIS A 138 -13.26 9.87 17.35
N PRO A 139 -14.17 10.81 17.63
CA PRO A 139 -14.99 10.78 18.85
C PRO A 139 -15.71 9.44 19.02
N GLY A 140 -15.61 8.85 20.22
CA GLY A 140 -16.21 7.55 20.54
C GLY A 140 -15.45 6.33 19.98
N ILE A 141 -14.33 6.52 19.27
CA ILE A 141 -13.45 5.44 18.80
C ILE A 141 -12.08 5.53 19.47
N ASN A 142 -11.35 6.63 19.27
CA ASN A 142 -9.99 6.82 19.78
C ASN A 142 -9.79 8.14 20.56
N MET A 143 -10.86 8.91 20.78
CA MET A 143 -10.83 10.14 21.57
C MET A 143 -11.74 10.03 22.79
N GLU A 144 -11.26 10.53 23.93
CA GLU A 144 -12.04 10.63 25.17
C GLU A 144 -13.08 11.76 25.11
N SER A 145 -14.11 11.67 25.94
CA SER A 145 -15.12 12.73 26.06
C SER A 145 -14.47 14.05 26.50
N GLY A 146 -14.70 15.13 25.76
CA GLY A 146 -14.11 16.44 26.06
C GLY A 146 -12.68 16.66 25.56
N TRP A 147 -12.16 15.78 24.69
CA TRP A 147 -10.79 15.88 24.15
C TRP A 147 -10.46 17.22 23.47
N GLU A 148 -11.46 17.91 22.91
CA GLU A 148 -11.31 19.19 22.22
C GLU A 148 -10.84 20.31 23.15
N ALA A 149 -11.12 20.19 24.45
CA ALA A 149 -10.71 21.13 25.49
C ALA A 149 -9.35 20.76 26.13
N LEU A 150 -8.76 19.62 25.75
CA LEU A 150 -7.44 19.22 26.24
C LEU A 150 -6.35 20.04 25.51
N PRO A 151 -5.31 20.52 26.23
CA PRO A 151 -4.27 21.37 25.69
C PRO A 151 -3.35 20.69 24.65
#